data_AF-A0A651GVH9-F1
#
_entry.id   AF-A0A651GVH9-F1
#
_cell.length_a   1.000
_cell.length_b   1.000
_cell.length_c   1.000
_cell.angle_alpha   90.00
_cell.angle_beta   90.00
_cell.angle_gamma   90.00
#
_symmetry.space_group_name_H-M   'P 1'
#
loop_
_entity.id
_entity.type
_entity.pdbx_description
1 polymer ?
#
loop_
_entity_poly.entity_id
_entity_poly.type
_entity_poly.pdbx_seq_one_letter_code
_entity_poly.pdbx_strand_id
1 'polypeptide(L)'
;IGDWSAAGRAMVGIVREGEWHLRYRLSGGPGELVYVYGRVLAGDLPVMGDWNGDGQSTPAIARGDEWHLRFEHRGGPADQVITFAAP
;
A
#
# COMPACT_ATOMS: atom_id res chain seq x y z
N ILE A 1 -4.34 2.67 -6.58
CA ILE A 1 -5.67 3.23 -6.21
C ILE A 1 -6.15 2.56 -4.94
N GLY A 2 -6.90 3.25 -4.08
CA GLY A 2 -7.41 2.69 -2.81
C GLY A 2 -8.06 3.77 -1.95
N ASP A 3 -8.81 3.42 -0.92
CA ASP A 3 -9.43 4.37 0.01
C ASP A 3 -8.61 4.52 1.30
N TRP A 4 -7.40 5.06 1.20
CA TRP A 4 -6.59 5.40 2.39
C TRP A 4 -7.12 6.64 3.12
N SER A 5 -8.10 7.33 2.57
CA SER A 5 -8.73 8.48 3.21
C SER A 5 -9.85 8.09 4.18
N ALA A 6 -10.29 6.82 4.16
CA ALA A 6 -11.48 6.35 4.85
C ALA A 6 -12.73 7.19 4.54
N ALA A 7 -12.83 7.70 3.31
CA ALA A 7 -13.89 8.62 2.88
C ALA A 7 -14.98 7.94 2.04
N GLY A 8 -14.93 6.61 1.91
CA GLY A 8 -15.83 5.82 1.08
C GLY A 8 -15.56 5.97 -0.43
N ARG A 9 -14.37 6.44 -0.83
CA ARG A 9 -14.00 6.61 -2.24
C ARG A 9 -12.52 6.36 -2.46
N ALA A 10 -12.20 5.74 -3.60
CA ALA A 10 -10.82 5.53 -3.98
C ALA A 10 -10.10 6.83 -4.35
N MET A 11 -8.82 6.88 -4.00
CA MET A 11 -7.88 7.94 -4.29
C MET A 11 -6.77 7.43 -5.22
N VAL A 12 -5.91 8.36 -5.68
CA VAL A 12 -4.75 8.09 -6.54
C VAL A 12 -3.46 8.48 -5.85
N GLY A 13 -2.46 7.60 -5.96
CA GLY A 13 -1.14 7.73 -5.39
C GLY A 13 -0.15 7.01 -6.27
N ILE A 14 1.13 7.26 -6.03
CA ILE A 14 2.23 6.65 -6.79
C ILE A 14 3.23 6.03 -5.85
N VAL A 15 3.91 4.99 -6.32
CA VAL A 15 5.04 4.39 -5.62
C VAL A 15 6.30 4.61 -6.44
N ARG A 16 7.35 5.15 -5.81
CA ARG A 16 8.65 5.42 -6.43
C ARG A 16 9.73 4.87 -5.52
N GLU A 17 10.47 3.87 -5.98
CA GLU A 17 11.60 3.29 -5.22
C GLU A 17 11.22 2.82 -3.78
N GLY A 18 9.97 2.38 -3.58
CA GLY A 18 9.44 1.99 -2.27
C GLY A 18 8.91 3.13 -1.41
N GLU A 19 8.99 4.37 -1.90
CA GLU A 19 8.32 5.53 -1.32
C GLU A 19 6.88 5.62 -1.85
N TRP A 20 5.93 5.62 -0.93
CA TRP A 20 4.50 5.72 -1.19
C TRP A 20 4.08 7.18 -1.08
N HIS A 21 3.61 7.75 -2.19
CA HIS A 21 3.11 9.13 -2.26
C HIS A 21 1.60 9.11 -2.44
N LEU A 22 0.88 9.37 -1.36
CA LEU A 22 -0.57 9.31 -1.32
C LEU A 22 -1.19 10.71 -1.35
N ARG A 23 -2.32 10.86 -2.05
CA ARG A 23 -3.10 12.11 -2.07
C ARG A 23 -4.47 11.89 -1.45
N TYR A 24 -4.95 12.85 -0.67
CA TYR A 24 -6.30 12.87 -0.10
C TYR A 24 -7.29 13.65 -0.97
N ARG A 25 -6.79 14.23 -2.08
CA ARG A 25 -7.60 14.98 -3.06
C ARG A 25 -7.31 14.52 -4.48
N LEU A 26 -8.36 14.50 -5.30
CA LEU A 26 -8.29 14.22 -6.74
C LEU A 26 -7.97 15.49 -7.53
N SER A 27 -6.82 16.09 -7.21
CA SER A 27 -6.24 17.22 -7.93
C SER A 27 -4.75 16.97 -8.14
N GLY A 28 -4.09 17.79 -8.96
CA GLY A 28 -2.64 17.73 -9.17
C GLY A 28 -1.82 18.27 -7.98
N GLY A 29 -0.53 17.94 -7.94
CA GLY A 29 0.46 18.42 -6.97
C GLY A 29 1.23 17.31 -6.23
N PRO A 30 2.01 17.63 -5.18
CA PRO A 30 2.83 16.66 -4.44
C PRO A 30 2.00 15.69 -3.60
N GLY A 31 2.57 14.54 -3.20
CA GLY A 31 1.95 13.66 -2.21
C GLY A 31 1.69 14.40 -0.89
N GLU A 32 0.55 14.13 -0.26
CA GLU A 32 0.17 14.71 1.03
C GLU A 32 0.61 13.81 2.20
N LEU A 33 0.69 12.50 1.95
CA LEU A 33 1.32 11.55 2.85
C LEU A 33 2.41 10.80 2.09
N VAL A 34 3.62 10.82 2.66
CA VAL A 34 4.81 10.25 2.05
C VAL A 34 5.54 9.41 3.08
N TYR A 35 5.78 8.13 2.78
CA TYR A 35 6.52 7.23 3.65
C TYR A 35 7.11 6.08 2.84
N VAL A 36 8.12 5.42 3.41
CA VAL A 36 8.71 4.21 2.82
C VAL A 36 8.11 3.00 3.50
N TYR A 37 7.63 2.04 2.72
CA TYR A 37 7.24 0.72 3.21
C TYR A 37 7.65 -0.36 2.22
N GLY A 38 8.45 -1.30 2.71
CA GLY A 38 9.12 -2.31 1.89
C GLY A 38 10.22 -1.71 1.01
N ARG A 39 11.21 -2.53 0.68
CA ARG A 39 12.08 -2.26 -0.48
C ARG A 39 11.38 -2.85 -1.69
N VAL A 40 10.83 -2.02 -2.58
CA VAL A 40 10.20 -2.50 -3.82
C VAL A 40 11.29 -2.90 -4.79
N LEU A 41 11.34 -4.18 -5.13
CA LEU A 41 12.28 -4.78 -6.07
C LEU A 41 11.62 -4.95 -7.44
N ALA A 42 12.44 -5.23 -8.47
CA ALA A 42 11.91 -5.63 -9.76
C ALA A 42 11.07 -6.90 -9.62
N GLY A 43 9.82 -6.86 -10.11
CA GLY A 43 8.85 -7.95 -9.99
C GLY A 43 7.92 -7.85 -8.78
N ASP A 44 8.20 -6.96 -7.82
CA ASP A 44 7.24 -6.66 -6.77
C ASP A 44 6.07 -5.84 -7.31
N LEU A 45 4.88 -6.08 -6.77
CA LEU A 45 3.69 -5.30 -7.05
C LEU A 45 3.23 -4.58 -5.78
N PRO A 46 3.36 -3.24 -5.72
CA PRO A 46 2.75 -2.44 -4.66
C PRO A 46 1.23 -2.43 -4.81
N VAL A 47 0.52 -2.80 -3.75
CA VAL A 47 -0.96 -2.88 -3.72
C VAL A 47 -1.51 -2.08 -2.55
N MET A 48 -2.71 -1.52 -2.70
CA MET A 48 -3.48 -0.91 -1.61
C MET A 48 -4.75 -1.73 -1.40
N GLY A 49 -5.12 -1.97 -0.14
CA GLY A 49 -6.34 -2.67 0.22
C GLY A 49 -6.66 -2.52 1.70
N ASP A 50 -7.91 -2.74 2.08
CA ASP A 50 -8.30 -2.81 3.48
C ASP A 50 -8.03 -4.24 3.98
N TRP A 51 -6.87 -4.42 4.62
CA TRP A 51 -6.36 -5.74 4.98
C TRP A 51 -6.81 -6.19 6.38
N ASN A 52 -7.15 -5.24 7.24
CA ASN A 52 -7.56 -5.47 8.63
C ASN A 52 -9.07 -5.23 8.86
N GLY A 53 -9.81 -4.77 7.84
CA GLY A 53 -11.25 -4.57 7.88
C GLY A 53 -11.68 -3.28 8.57
N ASP A 54 -10.81 -2.27 8.67
CA ASP A 54 -11.09 -1.01 9.35
C ASP A 54 -11.71 0.07 8.43
N GLY A 55 -11.93 -0.27 7.16
CA GLY A 55 -12.47 0.64 6.14
C GLY A 55 -11.42 1.56 5.52
N GLN A 56 -10.14 1.42 5.86
CA GLN A 56 -9.05 2.22 5.31
C GLN A 56 -8.06 1.34 4.53
N SER A 57 -7.83 1.70 3.27
CA SER A 57 -6.81 0.99 2.48
C SER A 57 -5.40 1.31 2.97
N THR A 58 -4.61 0.28 3.22
CA THR A 58 -3.23 0.31 3.71
C THR A 58 -2.30 -0.45 2.73
N PRO A 59 -0.98 -0.24 2.79
CA PRO A 59 -0.08 -0.72 1.75
C PRO A 59 0.27 -2.20 1.92
N ALA A 60 0.47 -2.89 0.80
CA ALA A 60 1.02 -4.23 0.72
C ALA A 60 2.04 -4.34 -0.40
N ILE A 61 2.99 -5.27 -0.26
CA ILE A 61 3.89 -5.70 -1.34
C ILE A 61 3.57 -7.15 -1.68
N ALA A 62 3.09 -7.39 -2.89
CA ALA A 62 3.02 -8.75 -3.45
C ALA A 62 4.36 -9.08 -4.12
N ARG A 63 4.99 -10.17 -3.69
CA ARG A 63 6.33 -10.60 -4.07
C ARG A 63 6.34 -12.12 -4.31
N GLY A 64 6.37 -12.51 -5.58
CA GLY A 64 6.20 -13.92 -5.94
C GLY A 64 4.89 -14.45 -5.37
N ASP A 65 4.98 -15.49 -4.54
CA ASP A 65 3.82 -16.11 -3.89
C ASP A 65 3.51 -15.51 -2.50
N GLU A 66 4.26 -14.48 -2.07
CA GLU A 66 4.08 -13.83 -0.78
C GLU A 66 3.37 -12.49 -0.89
N TRP A 67 2.55 -12.18 0.11
CA TRP A 67 1.92 -10.88 0.32
C TRP A 67 2.34 -10.34 1.68
N HIS A 68 3.11 -9.25 1.67
CA HIS A 68 3.57 -8.54 2.87
C HIS A 68 2.64 -7.38 3.18
N LEU A 69 1.66 -7.60 4.05
CA LEU A 69 0.61 -6.65 4.41
C LEU A 69 1.06 -5.71 5.51
N ARG A 70 0.64 -4.45 5.41
CA ARG A 70 0.75 -3.46 6.47
C ARG A 70 -0.61 -2.91 6.80
N PHE A 71 -0.87 -2.66 8.07
CA PHE A 71 -2.16 -2.14 8.56
C PHE A 71 -2.10 -0.64 8.88
N GLU A 72 -1.03 0.03 8.47
CA GLU A 72 -0.80 1.44 8.78
C GLU A 72 -0.04 2.13 7.65
N HIS A 73 -0.22 3.45 7.52
CA HIS A 73 0.51 4.27 6.56
C HIS A 73 1.85 4.77 7.08
N ARG A 74 2.71 3.86 7.55
CA ARG A 74 4.06 4.18 7.99
C ARG A 74 5.05 3.06 7.67
N GLY A 75 6.33 3.40 7.67
CA GLY A 75 7.40 2.42 7.53
C GLY A 75 7.49 1.45 8.70
N GLY A 76 8.27 0.39 8.53
CA GLY A 76 8.37 -0.74 9.46
C GLY A 76 8.17 -2.10 8.78
N PRO A 77 8.26 -3.19 9.56
CA PRO A 77 8.01 -4.54 9.06
C PRO A 77 6.56 -4.70 8.60
N ALA A 78 6.30 -5.77 7.84
CA ALA A 78 4.93 -6.20 7.57
C ALA A 78 4.25 -6.62 8.87
N ASP A 79 2.97 -6.28 9.02
CA ASP A 79 2.14 -6.76 10.12
C ASP A 79 1.74 -8.22 9.89
N GLN A 80 1.58 -8.61 8.61
CA GLN A 80 1.25 -9.98 8.23
C GLN A 80 1.94 -10.36 6.92
N VAL A 81 2.39 -11.61 6.83
CA VAL A 81 2.87 -12.22 5.58
C VAL A 81 1.98 -13.41 5.26
N ILE A 82 1.44 -13.44 4.04
CA ILE A 82 0.63 -14.54 3.54
C ILE A 82 1.39 -15.19 2.39
N THR A 83 1.58 -16.51 2.43
CA THR A 83 2.21 -17.28 1.34
C THR A 83 1.15 -18.13 0.67
N PHE A 84 1.01 -18.00 -0.65
CA PHE A 84 0.20 -18.89 -1.46
C PHE A 84 1.05 -20.10 -1.88
N ALA A 85 0.55 -21.31 -1.67
CA ALA A 85 1.18 -22.50 -2.24
C ALA A 85 0.54 -22.80 -3.60
N ALA A 86 1.32 -23.39 -4.51
CA ALA A 86 0.75 -24.02 -5.69
C ALA A 86 -0.28 -25.09 -5.25
N PRO A 87 -1.41 -25.23 -5.96
CA PRO A 87 -2.46 -26.18 -5.62
C PRO A 87 -1.99 -27.64 -5.62
#